data_AF-A0A2E4X1R1-F1
#
_entry.id   AF-A0A2E4X1R1-F1
#
_cell.length_a   1.000
_cell.length_b   1.000
_cell.length_c   1.000
_cell.angle_alpha   90.00
_cell.angle_beta   90.00
_cell.angle_gamma   90.00
#
_symmetry.space_group_name_H-M   'P 1'
#
loop_
_entity.id
_entity.type
_entity.pdbx_description
1 polymer ?
#
loop_
_entity_poly.entity_id
_entity_poly.type
_entity_poly.pdbx_seq_one_letter_code
_entity_poly.pdbx_strand_id
1 'polypeptide(L)'
;MAIEKNTESRRTKKSERARIRKEAKKARPRAVLRNHAASARKVRLVVDMIRGQDVVTAVRTLAFCQKGAAQPVLKLLRSAIANADDLGFDAESMVVEEAFVNEGRTMRRWRPRARGRATRIRKRSCHTTIILGETAELEE
;
A
#
# COMPACT_ATOMS: atom_id res chain seq x y z
N MET A 1 9.94 43.24 4.04
CA MET A 1 10.52 42.54 2.87
C MET A 1 10.59 41.00 3.04
N ALA A 2 9.83 40.35 3.94
CA ALA A 2 9.84 38.88 4.10
C ALA A 2 8.45 38.21 4.02
N ILE A 3 7.41 38.95 3.59
CA ILE A 3 6.04 38.43 3.49
C ILE A 3 5.67 38.06 2.03
N GLU A 4 6.40 38.57 1.03
CA GLU A 4 6.06 38.39 -0.39
C GLU A 4 6.49 37.05 -0.99
N LYS A 5 7.50 36.37 -0.45
CA LYS A 5 7.96 35.07 -1.00
C LYS A 5 6.99 33.92 -0.72
N ASN A 6 5.99 34.11 0.14
CA ASN A 6 5.06 33.05 0.57
C ASN A 6 3.70 33.09 -0.18
N THR A 7 3.48 34.07 -1.06
CA THR A 7 2.23 34.27 -1.81
C THR A 7 2.28 33.69 -3.24
N GLU A 8 3.46 33.51 -3.83
CA GLU A 8 3.63 32.97 -5.21
C GLU A 8 3.34 31.47 -5.34
N SER A 9 3.50 30.68 -4.27
CA SER A 9 3.24 29.21 -4.29
C SER A 9 1.76 28.83 -4.40
N ARG A 10 0.84 29.77 -4.13
CA ARG A 10 -0.61 29.51 -4.13
C ARG A 10 -1.25 29.52 -5.53
N ARG A 11 -0.56 30.06 -6.55
CA ARG A 11 -1.03 30.19 -7.94
C ARG A 11 -0.23 29.36 -8.98
N THR A 12 0.36 28.23 -8.59
CA THR A 12 0.99 27.31 -9.56
C THR A 12 -0.06 26.79 -10.57
N LYS A 13 0.28 26.77 -11.87
CA LYS A 13 -0.58 26.19 -12.91
C LYS A 13 -0.86 24.71 -12.59
N LYS A 14 -2.04 24.19 -12.97
CA LYS A 14 -2.43 22.77 -12.77
C LYS A 14 -1.37 21.78 -13.29
N SER A 15 -0.63 22.17 -14.34
CA SER A 15 0.46 21.40 -14.94
C SER A 15 1.68 21.24 -14.03
N GLU A 16 2.03 22.27 -13.27
CA GLU A 16 3.21 22.30 -12.40
C GLU A 16 2.99 21.44 -11.16
N ARG A 17 1.80 21.50 -10.56
CA ARG A 17 1.37 20.57 -9.50
C ARG A 17 1.39 19.12 -9.95
N ALA A 18 0.99 18.86 -11.20
CA ALA A 18 1.01 17.50 -11.76
C ALA A 18 2.44 16.98 -11.95
N ARG A 19 3.39 17.85 -12.34
CA ARG A 19 4.83 17.52 -12.42
C ARG A 19 5.40 17.17 -11.05
N ILE A 20 5.24 18.06 -10.06
CA ILE A 20 5.72 17.84 -8.68
C ILE A 20 5.20 16.52 -8.12
N ARG A 21 3.90 16.23 -8.30
CA ARG A 21 3.31 14.96 -7.85
C ARG A 21 3.90 13.74 -8.56
N LYS A 22 4.21 13.86 -9.86
CA LYS A 22 4.81 12.77 -10.65
C LYS A 22 6.23 12.49 -10.18
N GLU A 23 6.99 13.53 -9.89
CA GLU A 23 8.36 13.46 -9.40
C GLU A 23 8.43 12.87 -7.99
N ALA A 24 7.59 13.35 -7.06
CA ALA A 24 7.46 12.76 -5.73
C ALA A 24 7.04 11.28 -5.76
N LYS A 25 6.18 10.89 -6.71
CA LYS A 25 5.78 9.49 -6.91
C LYS A 25 6.93 8.63 -7.47
N LYS A 26 7.87 9.24 -8.20
CA LYS A 26 9.05 8.55 -8.72
C LYS A 26 10.09 8.34 -7.61
N ALA A 27 10.22 9.29 -6.70
CA ALA A 27 11.12 9.20 -5.55
C ALA A 27 10.75 8.11 -4.54
N ARG A 28 9.46 7.74 -4.45
CA ARG A 28 8.97 6.71 -3.51
C ARG A 28 8.43 5.49 -4.25
N PRO A 29 9.24 4.44 -4.45
CA PRO A 29 8.80 3.20 -5.09
C PRO A 29 7.63 2.60 -4.32
N ARG A 30 6.55 2.29 -5.05
CA ARG A 30 5.33 1.78 -4.43
C ARG A 30 4.62 0.78 -5.31
N ALA A 31 3.89 -0.12 -4.69
CA ALA A 31 2.98 -1.03 -5.37
C ALA A 31 1.59 -0.98 -4.75
N VAL A 32 0.55 -1.12 -5.59
CA VAL A 32 -0.84 -1.08 -5.15
C VAL A 32 -1.61 -2.26 -5.72
N LEU A 33 -2.19 -3.08 -4.84
CA LEU A 33 -3.17 -4.11 -5.20
C LEU A 33 -4.57 -3.54 -5.06
N ARG A 34 -5.33 -3.46 -6.17
CA ARG A 34 -6.69 -2.90 -6.19
C ARG A 34 -7.77 -3.96 -6.31
N ASN A 35 -8.90 -3.73 -5.64
CA ASN A 35 -10.11 -4.56 -5.70
C ASN A 35 -9.87 -6.03 -5.31
N HIS A 36 -8.95 -6.28 -4.37
CA HIS A 36 -8.68 -7.63 -3.90
C HIS A 36 -9.90 -8.15 -3.12
N ALA A 37 -10.38 -9.35 -3.48
CA ALA A 37 -11.58 -9.96 -2.90
C ALA A 37 -11.33 -10.58 -1.52
N ALA A 38 -10.77 -9.80 -0.60
CA ALA A 38 -10.52 -10.16 0.78
C ALA A 38 -11.04 -9.08 1.73
N SER A 39 -11.25 -9.45 3.00
CA SER A 39 -11.58 -8.47 4.03
C SER A 39 -10.30 -7.75 4.46
N ALA A 40 -10.35 -6.41 4.49
CA ALA A 40 -9.24 -5.57 4.91
C ALA A 40 -8.65 -6.00 6.26
N ARG A 41 -9.49 -6.39 7.23
CA ARG A 41 -9.05 -6.84 8.56
C ARG A 41 -8.11 -8.05 8.52
N LYS A 42 -8.35 -9.01 7.61
CA LYS A 42 -7.49 -10.20 7.47
C LYS A 42 -6.15 -9.87 6.83
N VAL A 43 -6.13 -8.92 5.89
CA VAL A 43 -4.92 -8.50 5.20
C VAL A 43 -4.07 -7.59 6.10
N ARG A 44 -4.70 -6.71 6.90
CA ARG A 44 -4.00 -5.85 7.88
C ARG A 44 -3.12 -6.65 8.81
N LEU A 45 -3.63 -7.75 9.37
CA LEU A 45 -2.85 -8.63 10.25
C LEU A 45 -1.53 -9.09 9.63
N VAL A 46 -1.50 -9.33 8.31
CA VAL A 46 -0.27 -9.72 7.61
C VAL A 46 0.62 -8.51 7.31
N VAL A 47 0.01 -7.41 6.88
CA VAL A 47 0.72 -6.16 6.56
C VAL A 47 1.38 -5.55 7.79
N ASP A 48 0.76 -5.66 8.95
CA ASP A 48 1.31 -5.15 10.21
C ASP A 48 2.57 -5.92 10.64
N MET A 49 2.76 -7.17 10.20
CA MET A 49 3.98 -7.94 10.52
C MET A 49 5.22 -7.47 9.75
N ILE A 50 5.03 -6.93 8.55
CA ILE A 50 6.13 -6.55 7.65
C ILE A 50 6.46 -5.06 7.70
N ARG A 51 5.64 -4.25 8.38
CA ARG A 51 5.86 -2.81 8.49
C ARG A 51 7.15 -2.54 9.26
N GLY A 52 8.05 -1.73 8.69
CA GLY A 52 9.34 -1.39 9.29
C GLY A 52 10.39 -2.51 9.22
N GLN A 53 10.11 -3.63 8.53
CA GLN A 53 11.12 -4.65 8.28
C GLN A 53 11.90 -4.36 7.01
N ASP A 54 13.15 -4.82 6.95
CA ASP A 54 13.93 -4.87 5.72
C ASP A 54 13.19 -5.69 4.67
N VAL A 55 13.33 -5.30 3.40
CA VAL A 55 12.65 -5.97 2.29
C VAL A 55 12.98 -7.47 2.23
N VAL A 56 14.24 -7.84 2.42
CA VAL A 56 14.70 -9.24 2.41
C VAL A 56 14.05 -10.04 3.54
N THR A 57 14.02 -9.46 4.75
CA THR A 57 13.39 -10.06 5.94
C THR A 57 11.87 -10.19 5.73
N ALA A 58 11.21 -9.16 5.22
CA ALA A 58 9.79 -9.15 4.93
C ALA A 58 9.40 -10.25 3.92
N VAL A 59 10.20 -10.46 2.86
CA VAL A 59 9.97 -11.54 1.89
C VAL A 59 10.01 -12.91 2.55
N ARG A 60 10.98 -13.15 3.45
CA ARG A 60 11.10 -14.42 4.20
C ARG A 60 9.92 -14.60 5.15
N THR A 61 9.57 -13.57 5.94
CA THR A 61 8.43 -13.58 6.86
C THR A 61 7.13 -13.94 6.13
N LEU A 62 6.88 -13.33 4.96
CA LEU A 62 5.68 -13.62 4.17
C LEU A 62 5.70 -15.01 3.51
N ALA A 63 6.87 -15.52 3.13
CA ALA A 63 7.00 -16.84 2.53
C ALA A 63 6.60 -17.97 3.49
N PHE A 64 6.94 -17.84 4.78
CA PHE A 64 6.62 -18.85 5.81
C PHE A 64 5.34 -18.55 6.60
N CYS A 65 4.67 -17.43 6.32
CA CYS A 65 3.44 -17.07 6.99
C CYS A 65 2.28 -17.99 6.58
N GLN A 66 1.69 -18.70 7.54
CA GLN A 66 0.57 -19.63 7.34
C GLN A 66 -0.77 -18.94 7.00
N LYS A 67 -0.83 -17.59 6.99
CA LYS A 67 -2.07 -16.87 6.69
C LYS A 67 -2.29 -16.83 5.18
N GLY A 68 -3.48 -17.20 4.70
CA GLY A 68 -3.81 -17.13 3.27
C GLY A 68 -3.75 -15.71 2.64
N ALA A 69 -3.69 -14.65 3.46
CA ALA A 69 -3.44 -13.29 2.97
C ALA A 69 -1.95 -13.01 2.68
N ALA A 70 -1.02 -13.88 3.07
CA ALA A 70 0.41 -13.70 2.84
C ALA A 70 0.78 -13.82 1.36
N GLN A 71 0.24 -14.79 0.64
CA GLN A 71 0.53 -14.99 -0.78
C GLN A 71 0.24 -13.75 -1.67
N PRO A 72 -0.93 -13.09 -1.60
CA PRO A 72 -1.17 -11.87 -2.38
C PRO A 72 -0.30 -10.68 -1.93
N VAL A 73 0.04 -10.58 -0.64
CA VAL A 73 0.93 -9.53 -0.12
C VAL A 73 2.38 -9.76 -0.58
N LEU A 74 2.85 -11.01 -0.58
CA LEU A 74 4.17 -11.39 -1.09
C LEU A 74 4.31 -11.05 -2.57
N LYS A 75 3.28 -11.35 -3.37
CA LYS A 75 3.26 -10.96 -4.79
C LYS A 75 3.33 -9.44 -4.95
N LEU A 76 2.63 -8.69 -4.10
CA LEU A 76 2.66 -7.23 -4.13
C LEU A 76 4.03 -6.67 -3.73
N LEU A 77 4.66 -7.24 -2.70
CA LEU A 77 6.00 -6.85 -2.25
C LEU A 77 7.04 -7.09 -3.36
N ARG A 78 7.02 -8.26 -4.00
CA ARG A 78 7.89 -8.54 -5.17
C ARG A 78 7.69 -7.54 -6.31
N SER A 79 6.45 -7.11 -6.54
CA SER A 79 6.18 -6.05 -7.52
C SER A 79 6.69 -4.68 -7.08
N ALA A 80 6.74 -4.39 -5.78
CA ALA A 80 7.33 -3.16 -5.27
C ALA A 80 8.85 -3.14 -5.45
N ILE A 81 9.51 -4.28 -5.19
CA ILE A 81 10.94 -4.48 -5.45
C ILE A 81 11.26 -4.24 -6.92
N ALA A 82 10.53 -4.89 -7.83
CA ALA A 82 10.74 -4.68 -9.27
C ALA A 82 10.56 -3.21 -9.70
N ASN A 83 9.59 -2.49 -9.11
CA ASN A 83 9.42 -1.07 -9.37
C ASN A 83 10.58 -0.21 -8.83
N ALA A 84 11.21 -0.64 -7.74
CA ALA A 84 12.39 0.03 -7.17
C ALA A 84 13.62 -0.23 -8.06
N ASP A 85 13.80 -1.46 -8.52
CA ASP A 85 14.87 -1.85 -9.46
C ASP A 85 14.77 -1.03 -10.76
N ASP A 86 13.57 -0.87 -11.33
CA ASP A 86 13.31 -0.04 -12.52
C ASP A 86 13.67 1.44 -12.33
N LEU A 87 13.71 1.90 -11.08
CA LEU A 87 14.05 3.27 -10.71
C LEU A 87 15.53 3.43 -10.32
N GLY A 88 16.30 2.34 -10.27
CA GLY A 88 17.73 2.33 -9.95
C GLY A 88 18.04 2.24 -8.45
N PHE A 89 17.06 1.87 -7.62
CA PHE A 89 17.28 1.61 -6.19
C PHE A 89 17.77 0.17 -5.98
N ASP A 90 18.61 -0.04 -4.97
CA ASP A 90 19.05 -1.37 -4.57
C ASP A 90 18.11 -1.99 -3.53
N ALA A 91 17.61 -3.19 -3.80
CA ALA A 91 16.60 -3.85 -2.97
C ALA A 91 17.11 -4.27 -1.58
N GLU A 92 18.43 -4.48 -1.41
CA GLU A 92 19.00 -4.92 -0.14
C GLU A 92 19.05 -3.81 0.91
N SER A 93 19.19 -2.56 0.47
CA SER A 93 19.24 -1.37 1.34
C SER A 93 17.86 -0.75 1.65
N MET A 94 16.78 -1.39 1.20
CA MET A 94 15.41 -0.90 1.33
C MET A 94 14.65 -1.49 2.53
N VAL A 95 13.78 -0.65 3.09
CA VAL A 95 12.86 -0.98 4.18
C VAL A 95 11.42 -0.73 3.74
N VAL A 96 10.48 -1.47 4.31
CA VAL A 96 9.05 -1.20 4.16
C VAL A 96 8.65 0.00 5.02
N GLU A 97 8.80 1.21 4.46
CA GLU A 97 8.47 2.50 5.09
C GLU A 97 6.99 2.56 5.50
N GLU A 98 6.08 2.37 4.53
CA GLU A 98 4.64 2.41 4.78
C GLU A 98 3.94 1.22 4.14
N ALA A 99 3.10 0.56 4.94
CA ALA A 99 2.22 -0.49 4.43
C ALA A 99 0.85 -0.40 5.10
N PHE A 100 -0.19 -0.22 4.29
CA PHE A 100 -1.56 -0.04 4.77
C PHE A 100 -2.61 -0.65 3.85
N VAL A 101 -3.78 -0.92 4.44
CA VAL A 101 -4.91 -1.58 3.77
C VAL A 101 -6.19 -0.77 3.98
N ASN A 102 -6.78 -0.36 2.86
CA ASN A 102 -8.04 0.36 2.83
C ASN A 102 -9.20 -0.57 2.46
N GLU A 103 -10.39 -0.24 2.95
CA GLU A 103 -11.61 -0.93 2.50
C GLU A 103 -11.92 -0.56 1.04
N GLY A 104 -12.44 -1.52 0.30
CA GLY A 104 -12.89 -1.35 -1.07
C GLY A 104 -14.40 -1.51 -1.23
N ARG A 105 -14.87 -1.61 -2.47
CA ARG A 105 -16.28 -1.79 -2.79
C ARG A 105 -16.83 -3.06 -2.13
N THR A 106 -17.90 -2.91 -1.35
CA THR A 106 -18.57 -4.04 -0.71
C THR A 106 -19.81 -4.45 -1.51
N MET A 107 -19.82 -5.69 -2.00
CA MET A 107 -20.99 -6.27 -2.66
C MET A 107 -21.98 -6.83 -1.63
N ARG A 108 -23.26 -6.51 -1.82
CA ARG A 108 -24.36 -7.01 -0.99
C ARG A 108 -24.95 -8.27 -1.66
N ARG A 109 -25.13 -9.34 -0.88
CA ARG A 109 -25.83 -10.57 -1.28
C ARG A 109 -26.87 -10.91 -0.21
N TRP A 110 -27.99 -11.47 -0.61
CA TRP A 110 -29.03 -11.91 0.32
C TRP A 110 -28.98 -13.43 0.44
N ARG A 111 -29.21 -13.94 1.65
CA ARG A 111 -29.34 -15.38 1.88
C ARG A 111 -30.61 -15.65 2.70
N PRO A 112 -31.47 -16.56 2.26
CA PRO A 112 -32.70 -16.91 2.98
C PRO A 112 -32.37 -17.50 4.36
N ARG A 113 -33.29 -17.32 5.31
CA ARG A 113 -33.26 -17.83 6.68
C ARG A 113 -34.66 -18.31 7.10
N ALA A 114 -34.73 -18.98 8.24
CA ALA A 114 -35.97 -19.49 8.82
C ALA A 114 -37.04 -18.39 8.98
N ARG A 115 -38.31 -18.80 8.94
CA ARG A 115 -39.49 -17.94 9.11
C ARG A 115 -39.57 -16.78 8.08
N GLY A 116 -39.27 -17.06 6.81
CA GLY A 116 -39.36 -16.07 5.73
C GLY A 116 -38.37 -14.90 5.83
N ARG A 117 -37.35 -14.98 6.69
CA ARG A 117 -36.39 -13.89 6.91
C ARG A 117 -35.28 -13.91 5.86
N ALA A 118 -34.77 -12.75 5.48
CA ALA A 118 -33.59 -12.61 4.62
C ALA A 118 -32.49 -11.82 5.35
N THR A 119 -31.28 -12.40 5.40
CA THR A 119 -30.10 -11.75 5.99
C THR A 119 -29.10 -11.38 4.91
N ARG A 120 -28.35 -10.30 5.14
CA ARG A 120 -27.37 -9.78 4.17
C ARG A 120 -25.98 -10.35 4.43
N ILE A 121 -25.36 -10.91 3.41
CA ILE A 121 -23.94 -11.24 3.35
C ILE A 121 -23.19 -10.11 2.64
N ARG A 122 -22.11 -9.62 3.26
CA ARG A 122 -21.23 -8.60 2.68
C ARG A 122 -19.99 -9.26 2.10
N LYS A 123 -19.85 -9.26 0.77
CA LYS A 123 -18.61 -9.67 0.09
C LYS A 123 -17.73 -8.42 -0.02
N ARG A 124 -16.85 -8.26 0.97
CA ARG A 124 -15.92 -7.11 1.09
C ARG A 124 -14.75 -7.29 0.12
N SER A 125 -14.23 -6.16 -0.35
CA SER A 125 -12.94 -6.08 -1.03
C SER A 125 -12.03 -5.10 -0.30
N CYS A 126 -10.75 -5.08 -0.66
CA CYS A 126 -9.77 -4.16 -0.11
C CYS A 126 -8.77 -3.67 -1.17
N HIS A 127 -8.06 -2.61 -0.79
CA HIS A 127 -6.92 -2.08 -1.52
C HIS A 127 -5.70 -2.11 -0.59
N THR A 128 -4.59 -2.67 -1.05
CA THR A 128 -3.33 -2.75 -0.29
C THR A 128 -2.29 -1.91 -0.98
N THR A 129 -1.59 -1.08 -0.21
CA THR A 129 -0.49 -0.24 -0.69
C THR A 129 0.74 -0.56 0.13
N ILE A 130 1.86 -0.77 -0.55
CA ILE A 130 3.20 -0.92 0.04
C ILE A 130 4.08 0.14 -0.60
N ILE A 131 4.81 0.88 0.23
CA ILE A 131 5.79 1.88 -0.15
C ILE A 131 7.12 1.45 0.46
N LEU A 132 8.17 1.49 -0.36
CA LEU A 132 9.53 1.21 0.04
C LEU A 132 10.27 2.53 0.25
N GLY A 133 11.10 2.59 1.26
CA GLY A 133 11.99 3.70 1.57
C GLY A 133 13.43 3.21 1.73
N GLU A 134 14.38 4.12 1.61
CA GLU A 134 15.79 3.85 1.90
C GLU A 134 16.02 3.89 3.42
N THR A 135 16.91 3.02 3.91
CA THR A 135 17.20 2.89 5.35
C THR A 135 17.85 4.16 5.95
N ALA A 136 18.49 5.00 5.12
CA ALA A 136 19.27 6.16 5.56
C ALA A 136 18.47 7.26 6.30
N GLU A 137 17.13 7.20 6.31
CA GLU A 137 16.27 8.21 6.94
C GLU A 137 15.79 7.84 8.36
N LEU A 138 16.16 6.67 8.92
CA LEU A 138 15.60 6.16 10.19
C LEU A 138 16.53 6.30 11.42
N GLU A 139 17.66 7.01 11.30
CA GLU A 139 18.60 7.28 12.42
C GLU A 139 18.48 8.68 13.05
N GLU A 140 17.49 9.51 12.70
CA GLU A 140 17.21 10.81 13.37
C GLU A 140 15.92 10.83 14.20
#